data_AF-A0A381V536-F1
#
_entry.id   AF-A0A381V536-F1
#
_cell.length_a   1.000
_cell.length_b   1.000
_cell.length_c   1.000
_cell.angle_alpha   90.00
_cell.angle_beta   90.00
_cell.angle_gamma   90.00
#
_symmetry.space_group_name_H-M   'P 1'
#
loop_
_entity.id
_entity.type
_entity.pdbx_description
1 polymer ?
#
loop_
_entity_poly.entity_id
_entity_poly.type
_entity_poly.pdbx_seq_one_letter_code
_entity_poly.pdbx_strand_id
1 'polypeptide(L)'
;MATGVKMGVTTAIVALRKAQIKVPDAIIIGTGMGCIEDSEKFLDDIINDDEQYLTPTLFIKSTHNTVGAQIALSINCKGYN
;
A
#
# COMPACT_ATOMS: atom_id res chain seq x y z
N MET A 1 4.92 -7.06 -2.93
CA MET A 1 4.58 -5.99 -1.96
C MET A 1 5.86 -5.61 -1.24
N ALA A 2 6.14 -4.32 -1.18
CA ALA A 2 7.23 -3.77 -0.36
C ALA A 2 7.14 -4.27 1.10
N THR A 3 8.29 -4.37 1.77
CA THR A 3 8.38 -4.87 3.13
C THR A 3 7.54 -4.03 4.11
N GLY A 4 7.57 -2.70 3.96
CA GLY A 4 6.74 -1.77 4.75
C GLY A 4 5.24 -2.06 4.64
N VAL A 5 4.75 -2.39 3.44
CA VAL A 5 3.34 -2.73 3.20
C VAL A 5 2.95 -4.03 3.91
N LYS A 6 3.78 -5.08 3.79
CA LYS A 6 3.54 -6.36 4.48
C LYS A 6 3.48 -6.18 6.01
N MET A 7 4.40 -5.39 6.56
CA MET A 7 4.44 -5.08 7.99
C MET A 7 3.22 -4.27 8.44
N GLY A 8 2.84 -3.24 7.69
CA GLY A 8 1.68 -2.40 8.00
C GLY A 8 0.36 -3.18 7.98
N VAL A 9 0.13 -3.98 6.93
CA VAL A 9 -1.07 -4.83 6.81
C VAL A 9 -1.16 -5.83 7.96
N THR A 10 -0.07 -6.54 8.24
CA THR A 10 -0.04 -7.54 9.31
C THR A 10 -0.29 -6.91 10.67
N THR A 11 0.37 -5.78 10.96
CA THR A 11 0.20 -5.05 12.22
C THR A 11 -1.25 -4.59 12.41
N ALA A 12 -1.87 -4.02 11.36
CA ALA A 12 -3.25 -3.58 11.41
C ALA A 12 -4.23 -4.74 11.68
N ILE A 13 -4.07 -5.87 10.98
CA ILE A 13 -4.92 -7.06 11.18
C ILE A 13 -4.79 -7.60 12.60
N VAL A 14 -3.56 -7.66 13.15
CA VAL A 14 -3.33 -8.11 14.52
C VAL A 14 -3.95 -7.14 15.54
N ALA A 15 -3.82 -5.83 15.33
CA ALA A 15 -4.41 -4.82 16.21
C ALA A 15 -5.95 -4.90 16.21
N LEU A 16 -6.57 -4.96 15.04
CA LEU A 16 -8.02 -5.12 14.88
C LEU A 16 -8.54 -6.39 15.56
N ARG A 17 -7.83 -7.52 15.39
CA ARG A 17 -8.17 -8.78 16.05
C ARG A 17 -8.12 -8.67 17.58
N LYS A 18 -7.08 -8.03 18.13
CA LYS A 18 -6.95 -7.80 19.58
C LYS A 18 -8.06 -6.90 20.11
N ALA A 19 -8.48 -5.91 19.32
CA ALA A 19 -9.60 -5.03 19.65
C ALA A 19 -10.99 -5.67 19.40
N GLN A 20 -11.04 -6.89 18.85
CA GLN A 20 -12.28 -7.56 18.42
C GLN A 20 -13.09 -6.74 17.41
N ILE A 21 -12.42 -5.91 16.60
CA ILE A 21 -13.03 -5.11 15.53
C ILE A 21 -12.81 -5.84 14.20
N LYS A 22 -13.90 -6.15 13.49
CA LYS A 22 -13.82 -6.84 12.19
C LYS A 22 -13.53 -5.87 11.04
N VAL A 23 -14.22 -4.74 10.99
CA VAL A 23 -14.08 -3.70 9.97
C VAL A 23 -14.22 -2.34 10.66
N PRO A 24 -13.22 -1.45 10.60
CA PRO A 24 -13.33 -0.10 11.14
C PRO A 24 -14.11 0.82 10.20
N ASP A 25 -14.58 1.96 10.71
CA ASP A 25 -15.28 2.98 9.91
C ASP A 25 -14.33 3.78 9.00
N ALA A 26 -13.07 3.92 9.40
CA ALA A 26 -12.02 4.59 8.64
C ALA A 26 -10.65 4.00 8.95
N ILE A 27 -9.75 4.10 7.98
CA ILE A 27 -8.34 3.73 8.08
C ILE A 27 -7.55 5.00 7.81
N ILE A 28 -6.73 5.45 8.75
CA ILE A 28 -5.85 6.60 8.53
C ILE A 28 -4.44 6.14 8.87
N ILE A 29 -3.54 6.30 7.91
CA ILE A 29 -2.16 5.87 8.03
C ILE A 29 -1.20 7.02 7.71
N GLY A 30 -0.01 6.95 8.30
CA GLY A 30 1.10 7.82 7.96
C GLY A 30 2.32 6.97 7.63
N THR A 31 3.08 7.37 6.61
CA THR A 31 4.37 6.80 6.26
C THR A 31 5.32 7.92 5.88
N GLY A 32 6.57 7.86 6.35
CA GLY A 32 7.57 8.89 6.05
C GLY A 32 8.02 8.82 4.59
N MET A 33 8.36 7.61 4.12
CA MET A 33 8.96 7.41 2.79
C MET A 33 8.01 6.73 1.79
N GLY A 34 6.83 6.28 2.21
CA GLY A 34 5.95 5.53 1.31
C GLY A 34 6.59 4.24 0.81
N CYS A 35 6.31 3.90 -0.45
CA CYS A 35 6.92 2.79 -1.16
C CYS A 35 8.01 3.32 -2.10
N ILE A 36 9.03 3.99 -1.54
CA ILE A 36 10.08 4.66 -2.34
C ILE A 36 10.81 3.70 -3.29
N GLU A 37 11.13 2.49 -2.86
CA GLU A 37 11.80 1.49 -3.71
C GLU A 37 10.96 1.10 -4.94
N ASP A 38 9.63 1.06 -4.81
CA ASP A 38 8.72 0.78 -5.92
C ASP A 38 8.58 2.02 -6.83
N SER A 39 8.75 3.23 -6.26
CA SER A 39 8.80 4.48 -7.04
C SER A 39 10.06 4.58 -7.88
N GLU A 40 11.22 4.27 -7.31
CA GLU A 40 12.51 4.24 -8.01
C GLU A 40 12.45 3.27 -9.19
N LYS A 41 12.01 2.03 -8.97
CA LYS A 41 11.83 1.04 -10.03
C LYS A 41 10.88 1.52 -11.13
N PHE A 42 9.76 2.13 -10.75
CA PHE A 42 8.82 2.65 -11.74
C PHE A 42 9.45 3.73 -12.62
N LEU A 43 10.26 4.62 -12.06
CA LEU A 43 10.96 5.65 -12.81
C LEU A 43 12.11 5.10 -13.65
N ASP A 44 12.86 4.13 -13.12
CA ASP A 44 13.91 3.45 -13.86
C ASP A 44 13.34 2.70 -15.07
N ASP A 45 12.20 2.02 -14.93
CA ASP A 45 11.51 1.33 -16.01
C ASP A 45 11.05 2.32 -17.11
N ILE A 46 10.56 3.51 -16.74
CA ILE A 46 10.24 4.59 -17.70
C ILE A 46 11.44 4.92 -18.57
N ILE A 47 12.61 5.07 -17.97
CA ILE A 47 13.84 5.45 -18.68
C ILE A 47 14.35 4.27 -19.53
N ASN A 48 14.40 3.07 -18.94
CA ASN A 48 15.00 1.89 -19.58
C ASN A 48 14.17 1.34 -20.73
N ASP A 49 12.83 1.46 -20.64
CA ASP A 49 11.91 0.93 -21.64
C ASP A 49 11.45 2.00 -22.66
N ASP A 50 12.07 3.19 -22.67
CA ASP A 50 11.69 4.33 -23.55
C ASP A 50 10.19 4.65 -23.45
N GLU A 51 9.69 4.65 -22.21
CA GLU A 51 8.28 4.80 -21.83
C GLU A 51 7.32 3.70 -22.37
N GLN A 52 7.85 2.66 -23.01
CA GLN A 52 7.07 1.54 -23.54
C GLN A 52 6.93 0.43 -22.50
N TYR A 53 5.93 -0.44 -22.67
CA TYR A 53 5.74 -1.67 -21.86
C TYR A 53 5.61 -1.48 -20.33
N LEU A 54 5.38 -0.25 -19.86
CA LEU A 54 5.23 0.08 -18.44
C LEU A 54 4.09 -0.70 -17.79
N THR A 55 4.37 -1.31 -16.64
CA THR A 55 3.33 -2.03 -15.91
C THR A 55 2.54 -1.08 -15.00
N PRO A 56 1.20 -1.03 -15.10
CA PRO A 56 0.39 -0.20 -14.19
C PRO A 56 0.47 -0.67 -12.73
N THR A 57 0.95 -1.90 -12.52
CA THR A 57 1.09 -2.50 -11.18
C THR A 57 2.15 -1.81 -10.33
N LEU A 58 3.27 -1.38 -10.92
CA LEU A 58 4.32 -0.68 -10.18
C LEU A 58 3.85 0.69 -9.73
N PHE A 59 3.19 1.44 -10.62
CA PHE A 59 2.61 2.74 -10.31
C PHE A 59 1.60 2.69 -9.14
N ILE A 60 0.66 1.74 -9.15
CA ILE A 60 -0.33 1.62 -8.07
C ILE A 60 0.31 1.30 -6.71
N LYS A 61 1.48 0.66 -6.71
CA LYS A 61 2.18 0.25 -5.49
C LYS A 61 3.18 1.29 -4.98
N SER A 62 3.59 2.24 -5.79
CA SER A 62 4.60 3.25 -5.44
C SER A 62 4.06 4.35 -4.52
N THR A 63 2.74 4.55 -4.48
CA THR A 63 2.09 5.63 -3.74
C THR A 63 2.19 5.50 -2.21
N HIS A 64 2.15 6.63 -1.50
CA HIS A 64 2.23 6.66 -0.03
C HIS A 64 1.04 5.99 0.68
N ASN A 65 -0.15 6.02 0.08
CA ASN A 65 -1.37 5.45 0.65
C ASN A 65 -1.48 3.93 0.45
N THR A 66 -0.54 3.28 -0.28
CA THR A 66 -0.61 1.84 -0.60
C THR A 66 -0.82 0.98 0.64
N VAL A 67 -0.21 1.30 1.78
CA VAL A 67 -0.40 0.53 3.02
C VAL A 67 -1.88 0.57 3.47
N GLY A 68 -2.51 1.74 3.48
CA GLY A 68 -3.90 1.93 3.88
C GLY A 68 -4.86 1.25 2.92
N ALA A 69 -4.62 1.41 1.61
CA ALA A 69 -5.40 0.75 0.57
C ALA A 69 -5.32 -0.78 0.69
N GLN A 70 -4.14 -1.35 0.95
CA GLN A 70 -4.00 -2.79 1.15
C GLN A 70 -4.70 -3.28 2.42
N ILE A 71 -4.67 -2.53 3.52
CA ILE A 71 -5.45 -2.87 4.73
C ILE A 71 -6.94 -2.87 4.39
N ALA A 72 -7.44 -1.82 3.74
CA ALA A 72 -8.85 -1.67 3.39
C ALA A 72 -9.34 -2.83 2.52
N LEU A 73 -8.59 -3.17 1.47
CA LEU A 73 -8.88 -4.32 0.59
C LEU A 73 -8.88 -5.64 1.36
N SER A 74 -7.91 -5.84 2.26
CA SER A 74 -7.77 -7.10 3.04
C SER A 74 -8.96 -7.41 3.93
N ILE A 75 -9.63 -6.38 4.45
CA ILE A 75 -10.75 -6.52 5.39
C ILE A 75 -12.08 -6.06 4.80
N ASN A 76 -12.12 -5.74 3.50
CA ASN A 76 -13.29 -5.17 2.80
C ASN A 76 -13.85 -3.90 3.48
N CYS A 77 -12.97 -3.05 4.03
CA CYS A 77 -13.37 -1.74 4.53
C CYS A 77 -13.66 -0.80 3.35
N LYS A 78 -14.89 -0.27 3.30
CA LYS A 78 -15.33 0.69 2.27
C LYS A 78 -15.41 2.13 2.80
N GLY A 79 -14.97 2.33 4.04
CA GLY A 79 -14.89 3.63 4.67
C GLY A 79 -13.72 4.46 4.14
N TYR A 80 -13.52 5.63 4.75
CA TYR A 80 -12.42 6.53 4.41
C TYR A 80 -11.07 5.84 4.61
N ASN A 81 -10.17 5.93 3.62
CA ASN A 81 -8.81 5.37 3.65
C ASN A 81 -7.81 6.20 2.85
#